data_AF-A0A1M3EWR3-F1
#
_entry.id   AF-A0A1M3EWR3-F1
#
_cell.length_a   1.000
_cell.length_b   1.000
_cell.length_c   1.000
_cell.angle_alpha   90.00
_cell.angle_beta   90.00
_cell.angle_gamma   90.00
#
_symmetry.space_group_name_H-M   'P 1'
#
loop_
_entity.id
_entity.type
_entity.pdbx_description
1 polymer ?
#
loop_
_entity_poly.entity_id
_entity_poly.type
_entity_poly.pdbx_seq_one_letter_code
_entity_poly.pdbx_strand_id
1 'polypeptide(L)'
;MPAARHRVAVVTDSTAALPAGAAERWGVTVVPLDVVVDGQRFTEGVSLPPAALVEALRRGARVSTSQPAPEAFERAYARAAAAGAEAVVSVHLSGELSGTVGAAHSAAERAPLPVHVVDSRTAAMALGSAALAAAWTAAGVPRDERRVLPPASRAGGAAAGAAGPRGVAGRDVDAAGRDRSRADATTGRPVSRPATAGGLEPGAPHGVLDRLDPRRLPRALHLPEGLHLPDPRHLSEALHLPGATHRPGPVRRAGLPGPDEVAEAARAAAAAARVWFLVDSLEHLRRGGRLSSPAAALGTVLGMRPLLTVADGRVVVAEKIRTRRAARARLEAVAVAAAERHERVLVAVHHLGEPEVASEMAARIAAALGPRACETVTSDAGAVLGAHVGPGLLAVVVAPA
;
A
#
# COMPACT_ATOMS: atom_id res chain seq x y z
N MET A 1 -2.27 -11.83 16.40
CA MET A 1 -0.92 -11.73 16.99
C MET A 1 -0.74 -10.29 17.47
N PRO A 2 -0.23 -10.03 18.69
CA PRO A 2 0.11 -8.65 19.07
C PRO A 2 1.19 -8.13 18.11
N ALA A 3 1.00 -6.93 17.57
CA ALA A 3 1.94 -6.32 16.63
C ALA A 3 3.34 -6.33 17.24
N ALA A 4 4.31 -6.92 16.54
CA ALA A 4 5.70 -6.88 16.96
C ALA A 4 6.10 -5.41 17.14
N ARG A 5 6.55 -5.04 18.34
CA ARG A 5 7.08 -3.70 18.58
C ARG A 5 8.39 -3.59 17.81
N HIS A 6 8.37 -2.93 16.67
CA HIS A 6 9.56 -2.67 15.88
C HIS A 6 10.35 -1.54 16.52
N ARG A 7 11.66 -1.74 16.75
CA ARG A 7 12.57 -0.66 17.20
C ARG A 7 12.59 0.50 16.20
N VAL A 8 12.53 0.19 14.91
CA VAL A 8 12.45 1.17 13.83
C VAL A 8 11.06 1.09 13.22
N ALA A 9 10.29 2.18 13.31
CA ALA A 9 9.01 2.28 12.62
C ALA A 9 9.21 2.77 11.18
N VAL A 10 8.36 2.31 10.26
CA VAL A 10 8.42 2.73 8.85
C VAL A 10 7.22 3.58 8.50
N VAL A 11 7.50 4.75 7.95
CA VAL A 11 6.51 5.68 7.44
C VAL A 11 6.71 5.83 5.94
N THR A 12 5.62 5.90 5.19
CA THR A 12 5.64 6.28 3.76
C THR A 12 4.48 7.21 3.46
N ASP A 13 4.34 7.61 2.20
CA ASP A 13 3.20 8.39 1.74
C ASP A 13 2.28 7.56 0.83
N SER A 14 1.05 8.05 0.60
CA SER A 14 0.02 7.29 -0.12
C SER A 14 0.37 6.96 -1.57
N THR A 15 1.35 7.63 -2.18
CA THR A 15 1.79 7.32 -3.53
C THR A 15 2.66 6.07 -3.62
N ALA A 16 2.96 5.42 -2.48
CA ALA A 16 3.58 4.10 -2.42
C ALA A 16 2.72 3.00 -3.06
N ALA A 17 1.43 3.28 -3.28
CA ALA A 17 0.46 2.40 -3.96
C ALA A 17 0.44 0.97 -3.40
N LEU A 18 0.66 0.84 -2.08
CA LEU A 18 0.61 -0.44 -1.38
C LEU A 18 -0.77 -1.08 -1.55
N PRO A 19 -0.86 -2.37 -1.92
CA PRO A 19 -2.11 -3.09 -1.99
C PRO A 19 -2.84 -3.08 -0.65
N ALA A 20 -4.17 -3.17 -0.69
CA ALA A 20 -5.00 -3.18 0.51
C ALA A 20 -4.53 -4.26 1.51
N GLY A 21 -4.37 -3.88 2.78
CA GLY A 21 -3.90 -4.75 3.85
C GLY A 21 -2.37 -4.95 3.93
N ALA A 22 -1.59 -4.57 2.92
CA ALA A 22 -0.14 -4.72 2.95
C ALA A 22 0.51 -3.81 4.01
N ALA A 23 0.08 -2.56 4.10
CA ALA A 23 0.60 -1.59 5.07
C ALA A 23 0.35 -2.05 6.52
N GLU A 24 -0.88 -2.48 6.83
CA GLU A 24 -1.24 -3.01 8.15
C GLU A 24 -0.44 -4.28 8.49
N ARG A 25 -0.36 -5.22 7.56
CA ARG A 25 0.36 -6.49 7.75
C ARG A 25 1.83 -6.28 8.11
N TRP A 26 2.47 -5.29 7.51
CA TRP A 26 3.90 -5.03 7.69
C TRP A 26 4.19 -3.86 8.63
N GLY A 27 3.16 -3.29 9.27
CA GLY A 27 3.34 -2.18 10.22
C GLY A 27 3.85 -0.89 9.56
N VAL A 28 3.59 -0.68 8.27
CA VAL A 28 3.94 0.55 7.56
C VAL A 28 2.85 1.59 7.78
N THR A 29 3.23 2.75 8.34
CA THR A 29 2.32 3.89 8.45
C THR A 29 2.30 4.67 7.14
N VAL A 30 1.11 4.90 6.58
CA VAL A 30 0.93 5.68 5.34
C VAL A 30 0.39 7.06 5.67
N VAL A 31 1.10 8.11 5.25
CA VAL A 31 0.63 9.50 5.34
C VAL A 31 -0.05 9.87 4.02
N PRO A 32 -1.35 10.19 4.03
CA PRO A 32 -2.07 10.46 2.79
C PRO A 32 -1.74 11.83 2.22
N LEU A 33 -1.70 11.90 0.89
CA LEU A 33 -1.69 13.13 0.11
C LEU A 33 -3.13 13.53 -0.23
N ASP A 34 -3.31 14.79 -0.62
CA ASP A 34 -4.60 15.32 -1.03
C ASP A 34 -4.63 15.61 -2.54
N VAL A 35 -5.80 15.40 -3.12
CA VAL A 35 -6.17 15.80 -4.48
C VAL A 35 -7.19 16.93 -4.38
N VAL A 36 -7.00 17.96 -5.19
CA VAL A 36 -7.93 19.09 -5.29
C VAL A 36 -8.63 19.01 -6.64
N VAL A 37 -9.96 18.89 -6.63
CA VAL A 37 -10.83 18.83 -7.80
C VAL A 37 -11.78 20.02 -7.75
N ASP A 38 -11.70 20.93 -8.74
CA ASP A 38 -12.54 22.15 -8.81
C ASP A 38 -12.56 22.97 -7.51
N GLY A 39 -11.40 23.05 -6.85
CA GLY A 39 -11.22 23.77 -5.58
C GLY A 39 -11.61 22.98 -4.33
N GLN A 40 -12.26 21.82 -4.47
CA GLN A 40 -12.58 20.93 -3.35
C GLN A 40 -11.43 19.98 -3.06
N ARG A 41 -11.05 19.85 -1.80
CA ARG A 41 -9.96 19.00 -1.35
C ARG A 41 -10.47 17.62 -0.92
N PHE A 42 -9.76 16.60 -1.35
CA PHE A 42 -10.02 15.21 -1.00
C PHE A 42 -8.74 14.50 -0.60
N THR A 43 -8.78 13.76 0.49
CA THR A 43 -7.70 12.89 0.95
C THR A 43 -7.70 11.56 0.20
N GLU A 44 -6.55 11.21 -0.36
CA GLU A 44 -6.34 9.97 -1.12
C GLU A 44 -6.59 8.73 -0.26
N GLY A 45 -7.25 7.73 -0.85
CA GLY A 45 -7.62 6.49 -0.15
C GLY A 45 -8.73 6.64 0.90
N VAL A 46 -9.21 7.86 1.14
CA VAL A 46 -10.25 8.14 2.16
C VAL A 46 -11.51 8.73 1.54
N SER A 47 -11.37 9.82 0.77
CA SER A 47 -12.52 10.65 0.35
C SER A 47 -12.65 10.84 -1.15
N LEU A 48 -11.67 10.38 -1.95
CA LEU A 48 -11.75 10.37 -3.41
C LEU A 48 -11.56 8.95 -3.95
N PRO A 49 -12.66 8.24 -4.25
CA PRO A 49 -12.59 6.97 -4.96
C PRO A 49 -11.95 7.16 -6.36
N PRO A 50 -11.17 6.18 -6.87
CA PRO A 50 -10.55 6.30 -8.18
C PRO A 50 -11.54 6.56 -9.33
N ALA A 51 -12.72 5.93 -9.30
CA ALA A 51 -13.77 6.17 -10.29
C ALA A 51 -14.26 7.62 -10.32
N ALA A 52 -14.34 8.28 -9.15
CA ALA A 52 -14.73 9.68 -9.06
C ALA A 52 -13.67 10.62 -9.64
N LEU A 53 -12.39 10.29 -9.46
CA LEU A 53 -11.30 11.01 -10.13
C LEU A 53 -11.35 10.81 -11.66
N VAL A 54 -11.55 9.58 -12.13
CA VAL A 54 -11.66 9.31 -13.58
C VAL A 54 -12.79 10.12 -14.19
N GLU A 55 -13.95 10.16 -13.54
CA GLU A 55 -15.09 10.96 -13.99
C GLU A 55 -14.75 12.46 -13.98
N ALA A 56 -14.08 12.95 -12.93
CA ALA A 56 -13.60 14.34 -12.86
C ALA A 56 -12.64 14.70 -14.01
N LEU A 57 -11.69 13.83 -14.32
CA LEU A 57 -10.75 14.05 -15.42
C LEU A 57 -11.44 14.00 -16.79
N ARG A 58 -12.39 13.08 -16.98
CA ARG A 58 -13.17 12.97 -18.24
C ARG A 58 -14.06 14.19 -18.49
N ARG A 59 -14.65 14.78 -17.45
CA ARG A 59 -15.40 16.04 -17.58
C ARG A 59 -14.51 17.28 -17.76
N GLY A 60 -13.19 17.13 -17.71
CA GLY A 60 -12.24 18.25 -17.82
C GLY A 60 -12.11 19.11 -16.56
N ALA A 61 -12.41 18.56 -15.38
CA ALA A 61 -12.28 19.28 -14.11
C ALA A 61 -10.85 19.79 -13.87
N ARG A 62 -10.72 20.89 -13.13
CA ARG A 62 -9.41 21.38 -12.69
C ARG A 62 -8.91 20.50 -11.56
N VAL A 63 -8.07 19.53 -11.91
CA VAL A 63 -7.42 18.65 -10.94
C VAL A 63 -5.98 19.09 -10.69
N SER A 64 -5.59 19.09 -9.41
CA SER A 64 -4.21 19.27 -8.92
C SER A 64 -4.02 18.43 -7.65
N THR A 65 -2.79 18.36 -7.13
CA THR A 65 -2.49 17.67 -5.88
C THR A 65 -1.77 18.62 -4.93
N SER A 66 -1.89 18.38 -3.64
CA SER A 66 -1.04 19.00 -2.62
C SER A 66 -0.23 17.94 -1.89
N GLN A 67 1.02 18.26 -1.60
CA GLN A 67 1.83 17.49 -0.66
C GLN A 67 1.15 17.44 0.72
N PRO A 68 1.49 16.46 1.58
CA PRO A 68 0.98 16.44 2.93
C PRO A 68 1.50 17.66 3.69
N ALA A 69 0.65 18.21 4.56
CA ALA A 69 1.10 19.23 5.50
C ALA A 69 2.11 18.59 6.49
N PRO A 70 3.18 19.29 6.91
CA PRO A 70 4.17 18.74 7.86
C PRO A 70 3.54 18.14 9.12
N GLU A 71 2.43 18.70 9.60
CA GLU A 71 1.72 18.25 10.80
C GLU A 71 1.16 16.82 10.63
N ALA A 72 0.90 16.37 9.39
CA ALA A 72 0.50 15.00 9.13
C ALA A 72 1.64 14.01 9.40
N PHE A 73 2.87 14.38 9.04
CA PHE A 73 4.07 13.61 9.37
C PHE A 73 4.39 13.68 10.86
N GLU A 74 4.30 14.85 11.49
CA GLU A 74 4.48 14.99 12.95
C GLU A 74 3.57 14.05 13.73
N ARG A 75 2.28 13.99 13.36
CA ARG A 75 1.33 13.05 13.97
C ARG A 75 1.73 11.60 13.76
N ALA A 76 2.28 11.24 12.59
CA ALA A 76 2.76 9.89 12.33
C ALA A 76 3.98 9.55 13.21
N TYR A 77 4.95 10.47 13.33
CA TYR A 77 6.15 10.29 14.14
C TYR A 77 5.84 10.24 15.64
N ALA A 78 4.94 11.09 16.13
CA ALA A 78 4.48 11.06 17.51
C ALA A 78 3.75 9.76 17.85
N ARG A 79 2.93 9.22 16.93
CA ARG A 79 2.30 7.90 17.11
C ARG A 79 3.32 6.77 17.15
N ALA A 80 4.34 6.81 16.29
CA ALA A 80 5.42 5.82 16.31
C ALA A 80 6.18 5.84 17.66
N ALA A 81 6.47 7.03 18.17
CA ALA A 81 7.10 7.22 19.49
C ALA A 81 6.23 6.66 20.61
N ALA A 82 4.93 7.00 20.63
CA ALA A 82 3.98 6.50 21.62
C ALA A 82 3.82 4.96 21.56
N ALA A 83 3.99 4.36 20.38
CA ALA A 83 4.00 2.90 20.21
C ALA A 83 5.31 2.23 20.67
N GLY A 84 6.32 3.01 21.06
CA GLY A 84 7.60 2.54 21.58
C GLY A 84 8.70 2.36 20.52
N ALA A 85 8.57 2.99 19.35
CA ALA A 85 9.67 3.04 18.39
C ALA A 85 10.83 3.90 18.92
N GLU A 86 12.06 3.45 18.68
CA GLU A 86 13.30 4.16 19.03
C GLU A 86 13.75 5.10 17.90
N ALA A 87 13.33 4.83 16.66
CA ALA A 87 13.58 5.66 15.48
C ALA A 87 12.48 5.45 14.42
N VAL A 88 12.39 6.37 13.45
CA VAL A 88 11.54 6.23 12.26
C VAL A 88 12.41 6.29 11.00
N VAL A 89 12.12 5.41 10.04
CA VAL A 89 12.57 5.55 8.66
C VAL A 89 11.37 5.97 7.81
N SER A 90 11.45 7.16 7.21
CA SER A 90 10.35 7.83 6.50
C SER A 90 10.65 7.87 5.00
N VAL A 91 10.11 6.94 4.22
CA VAL A 91 10.43 6.72 2.80
C VAL A 91 9.36 7.33 1.90
N HIS A 92 9.75 8.27 1.04
CA HIS A 92 8.77 9.06 0.26
C HIS A 92 9.04 9.06 -1.23
N LEU A 93 8.01 9.45 -1.99
CA LEU A 93 8.15 9.66 -3.43
C LEU A 93 9.22 10.69 -3.75
N SER A 94 9.67 10.66 -5.01
CA SER A 94 10.77 11.51 -5.44
C SER A 94 10.58 12.99 -5.08
N GLY A 95 11.61 13.58 -4.48
CA GLY A 95 11.70 15.02 -4.24
C GLY A 95 11.63 15.86 -5.52
N GLU A 96 11.94 15.27 -6.67
CA GLU A 96 11.85 15.94 -7.98
C GLU A 96 10.42 16.02 -8.54
N LEU A 97 9.47 15.27 -7.95
CA LEU A 97 8.06 15.25 -8.37
C LEU A 97 7.16 15.99 -7.37
N SER A 98 7.56 16.04 -6.10
CA SER A 98 6.78 16.57 -4.99
C SER A 98 7.65 17.12 -3.86
N GLY A 99 7.16 18.13 -3.15
CA GLY A 99 7.78 18.64 -1.92
C GLY A 99 7.55 17.77 -0.68
N THR A 100 7.00 16.56 -0.83
CA THR A 100 6.71 15.63 0.28
C THR A 100 7.94 15.31 1.13
N VAL A 101 9.11 15.09 0.51
CA VAL A 101 10.38 14.88 1.22
C VAL A 101 10.72 16.10 2.09
N GLY A 102 10.54 17.32 1.57
CA GLY A 102 10.75 18.55 2.33
C GLY A 102 9.78 18.70 3.51
N ALA A 103 8.51 18.32 3.33
CA ALA A 103 7.53 18.31 4.42
C ALA A 103 7.89 17.29 5.51
N ALA A 104 8.37 16.10 5.13
CA ALA A 104 8.85 15.08 6.06
C ALA A 104 10.09 15.55 6.84
N HIS A 105 11.06 16.18 6.17
CA HIS A 105 12.22 16.80 6.84
C HIS A 105 11.80 17.88 7.82
N SER A 106 10.89 18.76 7.43
CA SER A 106 10.38 19.83 8.30
C SER A 106 9.69 19.27 9.55
N ALA A 107 9.01 18.13 9.44
CA ALA A 107 8.38 17.43 10.55
C ALA A 107 9.39 16.68 11.43
N ALA A 108 10.47 16.15 10.83
CA ALA A 108 11.54 15.45 11.54
C ALA A 108 12.25 16.33 12.58
N GLU A 109 12.42 17.63 12.30
CA GLU A 109 13.04 18.60 13.23
C GLU A 109 12.30 18.72 14.57
N ARG A 110 11.00 18.47 14.58
CA ARG A 110 10.13 18.54 15.77
C ARG A 110 9.72 17.17 16.31
N ALA A 111 10.24 16.10 15.71
CA ALA A 111 9.86 14.75 16.10
C ALA A 111 10.42 14.39 17.48
N PRO A 112 9.68 13.63 18.30
CA PRO A 112 10.13 13.22 19.64
C PRO A 112 11.18 12.08 19.61
N LEU A 113 11.60 11.64 18.42
CA LEU A 113 12.57 10.58 18.19
C LEU A 113 13.34 10.86 16.89
N PRO A 114 14.51 10.21 16.67
CA PRO A 114 15.24 10.31 15.41
C PRO A 114 14.42 9.85 14.20
N VAL A 115 14.35 10.69 13.16
CA VAL A 115 13.67 10.38 11.89
C VAL A 115 14.67 10.43 10.74
N HIS A 116 14.81 9.31 10.03
CA HIS A 116 15.64 9.17 8.84
C HIS A 116 14.75 9.29 7.61
N VAL A 117 14.71 10.47 7.01
CA VAL A 117 13.92 10.72 5.79
C VAL A 117 14.68 10.21 4.57
N VAL A 118 14.00 9.42 3.74
CA VAL A 118 14.54 8.81 2.53
C VAL A 118 13.77 9.32 1.31
N ASP A 119 14.45 10.05 0.43
CA ASP A 119 13.99 10.29 -0.93
C ASP A 119 14.22 9.01 -1.77
N SER A 120 13.13 8.35 -2.16
CA SER A 120 13.20 7.13 -2.96
C SER A 120 13.60 7.36 -4.42
N ARG A 121 13.52 8.59 -4.92
CA ARG A 121 13.68 8.94 -6.35
C ARG A 121 12.75 8.13 -7.28
N THR A 122 11.62 7.64 -6.76
CA THR A 122 10.61 6.90 -7.51
C THR A 122 9.19 7.19 -6.99
N ALA A 123 8.19 6.44 -7.47
CA ALA A 123 6.79 6.52 -7.04
C ALA A 123 6.08 5.17 -7.27
N ALA A 124 4.77 5.09 -6.98
CA ALA A 124 3.96 3.87 -7.12
C ALA A 124 4.55 2.68 -6.33
N MET A 125 4.27 1.43 -6.72
CA MET A 125 4.83 0.28 -6.00
C MET A 125 6.36 0.13 -6.08
N ALA A 126 7.07 0.96 -6.85
CA ALA A 126 8.52 1.04 -6.71
C ALA A 126 8.90 1.70 -5.37
N LEU A 127 8.16 2.75 -4.97
CA LEU A 127 8.20 3.31 -3.60
C LEU A 127 7.62 2.31 -2.59
N GLY A 128 6.51 1.64 -2.91
CA GLY A 128 5.94 0.60 -2.06
C GLY A 128 6.93 -0.52 -1.74
N SER A 129 7.69 -1.00 -2.73
CA SER A 129 8.76 -1.99 -2.53
C SER A 129 9.86 -1.46 -1.61
N ALA A 130 10.22 -0.17 -1.72
CA ALA A 130 11.19 0.44 -0.82
C ALA A 130 10.68 0.53 0.64
N ALA A 131 9.42 0.89 0.84
CA ALA A 131 8.79 0.89 2.16
C ALA A 131 8.68 -0.52 2.75
N LEU A 132 8.32 -1.51 1.93
CA LEU A 132 8.28 -2.91 2.35
C LEU A 132 9.67 -3.45 2.71
N ALA A 133 10.69 -3.15 1.91
CA ALA A 133 12.06 -3.49 2.20
C ALA A 133 12.52 -2.92 3.54
N ALA A 134 12.24 -1.65 3.83
CA ALA A 134 12.51 -1.07 5.15
C ALA A 134 11.76 -1.81 6.26
N ALA A 135 10.46 -2.06 6.09
CA ALA A 135 9.66 -2.74 7.11
C ALA A 135 10.17 -4.17 7.37
N TRP A 136 10.63 -4.83 6.31
CA TRP A 136 11.19 -6.17 6.39
C TRP A 136 12.53 -6.17 7.11
N THR A 137 13.44 -5.28 6.75
CA THR A 137 14.71 -5.12 7.46
C THR A 137 14.49 -4.78 8.93
N ALA A 138 13.59 -3.83 9.24
CA ALA A 138 13.25 -3.46 10.63
C ALA A 138 12.65 -4.62 11.45
N ALA A 139 12.01 -5.58 10.78
CA ALA A 139 11.46 -6.78 11.38
C ALA A 139 12.45 -7.97 11.44
N GLY A 140 13.63 -7.88 10.79
CA GLY A 140 14.65 -8.93 10.80
C GLY A 140 14.27 -10.25 10.12
N VAL A 141 13.35 -10.23 9.15
CA VAL A 141 12.96 -11.42 8.35
C VAL A 141 13.38 -11.22 6.88
N PRO A 142 13.85 -12.27 6.18
CA PRO A 142 14.29 -12.18 4.78
C PRO A 142 13.23 -11.66 3.81
N ARG A 143 13.68 -11.32 2.60
CA ARG A 143 12.91 -10.67 1.54
C ARG A 143 12.04 -11.65 0.73
N ASP A 144 12.61 -12.80 0.39
CA ASP A 144 12.05 -13.89 -0.39
C ASP A 144 10.94 -14.69 0.33
N GLU A 145 10.96 -14.72 1.66
CA GLU A 145 9.94 -15.37 2.48
C GLU A 145 8.67 -14.53 2.66
N ARG A 146 8.66 -13.29 2.17
CA ARG A 146 7.62 -12.30 2.45
C ARG A 146 6.82 -11.91 1.21
N ARG A 147 5.71 -12.62 1.02
CA ARG A 147 4.65 -12.14 0.11
C ARG A 147 4.19 -10.76 0.57
N VAL A 148 3.98 -9.80 -0.32
CA VAL A 148 3.32 -8.51 -0.06
C VAL A 148 1.95 -8.75 0.56
N LEU A 149 1.15 -9.64 -0.04
CA LEU A 149 -0.21 -9.98 0.40
C LEU A 149 -0.31 -11.38 1.04
N PRO A 150 -1.22 -11.60 2.01
CA PRO A 150 -1.45 -12.94 2.55
C PRO A 150 -1.99 -13.89 1.47
N PRO A 151 -1.76 -15.22 1.57
CA PRO A 151 -2.19 -16.18 0.55
C PRO A 151 -3.69 -16.13 0.21
N ALA A 152 -4.54 -15.79 1.19
CA ALA A 152 -5.99 -15.75 1.04
C ALA A 152 -6.54 -14.46 0.39
N SER A 153 -5.78 -13.36 0.34
CA SER A 153 -6.26 -12.09 -0.25
C SER A 153 -6.11 -12.01 -1.78
N ARG A 154 -5.68 -13.11 -2.42
CA ARG A 154 -5.48 -13.20 -3.87
C ARG A 154 -6.75 -13.52 -4.66
N ALA A 155 -7.83 -13.92 -3.97
CA ALA A 155 -9.09 -14.33 -4.59
C ALA A 155 -10.19 -13.24 -4.60
N GLY A 156 -9.88 -12.00 -4.20
CA GLY A 156 -10.87 -10.94 -3.95
C GLY A 156 -11.00 -9.84 -5.02
N GLY A 157 -10.53 -10.08 -6.25
CA GLY A 157 -10.72 -9.16 -7.39
C GLY A 157 -12.15 -9.20 -7.97
N ALA A 158 -13.16 -9.18 -7.12
CA ALA A 158 -14.56 -9.00 -7.50
C ALA A 158 -15.35 -8.44 -6.30
N ALA A 159 -15.81 -7.20 -6.46
CA ALA A 159 -16.88 -6.57 -5.68
C ALA A 159 -16.76 -6.57 -4.14
N ALA A 160 -16.03 -5.58 -3.59
CA ALA A 160 -16.48 -4.90 -2.37
C ALA A 160 -17.20 -3.61 -2.81
N GLY A 161 -18.43 -3.76 -3.30
CA GLY A 161 -19.34 -2.65 -3.50
C GLY A 161 -19.61 -1.99 -2.15
N ALA A 162 -19.27 -0.71 -2.04
CA ALA A 162 -19.67 0.11 -0.91
C ALA A 162 -21.19 -0.01 -0.73
N ALA A 163 -21.61 -0.47 0.44
CA ALA A 163 -22.97 -0.29 0.90
C ALA A 163 -23.21 1.22 1.07
N GLY A 164 -23.70 1.86 0.01
CA GLY A 164 -24.19 3.22 0.04
C GLY A 164 -25.46 3.32 0.89
N PRO A 165 -25.71 4.45 1.57
CA PRO A 165 -26.92 4.65 2.34
C PRO A 165 -28.14 4.57 1.41
N ARG A 166 -29.16 3.81 1.83
CA ARG A 166 -30.42 3.62 1.13
C ARG A 166 -31.03 4.97 0.74
N GLY A 167 -31.27 5.14 -0.56
CA GLY A 167 -31.86 6.33 -1.15
C GLY A 167 -33.28 6.59 -0.64
N VAL A 168 -33.54 7.87 -0.41
CA VAL A 168 -34.87 8.46 -0.29
C VAL A 168 -35.60 8.26 -1.62
N ALA A 169 -36.83 7.78 -1.54
CA ALA A 169 -37.71 7.45 -2.65
C ALA A 169 -37.84 8.60 -3.67
N GLY A 170 -37.76 8.22 -4.95
CA GLY A 170 -38.08 9.07 -6.09
C GLY A 170 -39.56 9.44 -6.11
N ARG A 171 -39.85 10.65 -6.58
CA ARG A 171 -41.17 11.05 -7.02
C ARG A 171 -41.27 10.80 -8.51
N ASP A 172 -42.30 10.04 -8.88
CA ASP A 172 -42.76 9.87 -10.24
C ASP A 172 -43.17 11.22 -10.83
N VAL A 173 -42.71 11.49 -12.04
CA VAL A 173 -43.23 12.55 -12.91
C VAL A 173 -44.00 11.83 -13.99
N ASP A 174 -45.33 11.94 -13.93
CA ASP A 174 -46.21 11.51 -15.00
C ASP A 174 -46.78 12.71 -15.75
N ALA A 175 -46.83 12.53 -17.07
CA ALA A 175 -47.28 13.50 -18.05
C ALA A 175 -48.81 13.47 -18.17
N ALA A 176 -49.51 14.42 -17.56
CA ALA A 176 -50.84 14.85 -18.01
C ALA A 176 -51.22 16.17 -17.33
N GLY A 177 -51.42 17.21 -18.11
CA GLY A 177 -51.96 18.47 -17.61
C GLY A 177 -53.37 18.30 -17.01
N ARG A 178 -53.57 18.83 -15.81
CA ARG A 178 -54.71 19.69 -15.47
C ARG A 178 -54.59 20.28 -14.06
N ASP A 179 -55.00 21.54 -14.00
CA ASP A 179 -55.17 22.46 -12.87
C ASP A 179 -56.10 21.92 -11.77
N ARG A 180 -55.82 22.28 -10.49
CA ARG A 180 -56.79 22.74 -9.48
C ARG A 180 -56.17 23.03 -8.09
N SER A 181 -56.10 24.32 -7.78
CA SER A 181 -56.62 25.02 -6.58
C SER A 181 -56.62 24.42 -5.16
N ARG A 182 -56.23 25.30 -4.19
CA ARG A 182 -56.70 25.43 -2.77
C ARG A 182 -56.38 24.24 -1.83
N ALA A 183 -56.27 24.34 -0.52
CA ALA A 183 -56.34 25.34 0.56
C ALA A 183 -55.64 24.62 1.76
N ASP A 184 -54.76 25.28 2.50
CA ASP A 184 -55.03 25.86 3.82
C ASP A 184 -55.00 24.88 5.02
N ALA A 185 -54.39 25.40 6.09
CA ALA A 185 -54.70 25.23 7.50
C ALA A 185 -54.45 23.90 8.27
N THR A 186 -53.39 23.96 9.10
CA THR A 186 -53.42 23.87 10.58
C THR A 186 -53.65 22.56 11.35
N THR A 187 -53.03 22.56 12.55
CA THR A 187 -53.29 21.80 13.79
C THR A 187 -52.76 20.35 13.82
N GLY A 188 -52.23 19.81 14.93
CA GLY A 188 -52.01 20.34 16.28
C GLY A 188 -51.66 19.19 17.24
N ARG A 189 -50.59 19.42 18.03
CA ARG A 189 -50.27 18.92 19.39
C ARG A 189 -50.03 17.42 19.71
N PRO A 190 -49.28 17.17 20.82
CA PRO A 190 -48.48 15.96 21.09
C PRO A 190 -49.01 15.13 22.28
N VAL A 191 -48.50 13.91 22.51
CA VAL A 191 -48.78 13.14 23.74
C VAL A 191 -47.57 12.25 24.16
N SER A 192 -46.89 12.68 25.24
CA SER A 192 -46.35 11.97 26.43
C SER A 192 -45.48 10.68 26.38
N ARG A 193 -44.39 10.73 27.19
CA ARG A 193 -43.65 9.63 27.90
C ARG A 193 -44.51 9.07 29.08
N PRO A 194 -44.10 8.14 30.00
CA PRO A 194 -42.79 7.45 30.22
C PRO A 194 -42.87 5.95 30.68
N ALA A 195 -41.71 5.29 30.89
CA ALA A 195 -41.40 4.26 31.92
C ALA A 195 -39.94 3.74 31.68
N THR A 196 -38.92 4.05 32.48
CA THR A 196 -38.43 3.47 33.76
C THR A 196 -37.93 2.02 33.76
N ALA A 197 -36.65 1.91 34.19
CA ALA A 197 -36.02 0.92 35.07
C ALA A 197 -35.21 -0.25 34.46
N GLY A 198 -34.02 -0.45 35.04
CA GLY A 198 -33.31 -1.73 35.09
C GLY A 198 -31.86 -1.69 34.62
N GLY A 199 -30.91 -1.45 35.52
CA GLY A 199 -29.47 -1.60 35.25
C GLY A 199 -28.99 -3.05 35.34
N LEU A 200 -27.78 -3.31 34.81
CA LEU A 200 -26.84 -4.37 35.20
C LEU A 200 -25.51 -4.16 34.44
N GLU A 201 -24.41 -4.09 35.19
CA GLU A 201 -22.99 -4.07 34.77
C GLU A 201 -22.43 -5.52 34.60
N PRO A 202 -21.18 -5.73 34.11
CA PRO A 202 -20.84 -6.74 33.11
C PRO A 202 -20.06 -7.96 33.64
N GLY A 203 -20.06 -9.05 32.87
CA GLY A 203 -19.22 -10.24 33.09
C GLY A 203 -18.59 -10.77 31.79
N ALA A 204 -17.26 -10.90 31.78
CA ALA A 204 -16.46 -11.49 30.71
C ALA A 204 -16.45 -13.04 30.78
N PRO A 205 -16.21 -13.76 29.66
CA PRO A 205 -15.86 -15.18 29.73
C PRO A 205 -14.39 -15.46 29.35
N HIS A 206 -13.68 -16.09 30.28
CA HIS A 206 -12.49 -16.91 30.04
C HIS A 206 -12.90 -18.35 29.67
N GLY A 207 -12.12 -19.03 28.82
CA GLY A 207 -11.98 -20.49 28.83
C GLY A 207 -12.55 -21.26 27.63
N VAL A 208 -11.70 -21.51 26.61
CA VAL A 208 -11.87 -22.63 25.66
C VAL A 208 -10.50 -23.31 25.49
N LEU A 209 -10.15 -24.18 26.44
CA LEU A 209 -9.10 -25.20 26.30
C LEU A 209 -9.49 -26.43 27.13
N ASP A 210 -10.69 -26.95 26.89
CA ASP A 210 -11.12 -28.17 27.58
C ASP A 210 -11.99 -29.04 26.68
N ARG A 211 -11.45 -29.40 25.51
CA ARG A 211 -11.94 -30.49 24.64
C ARG A 211 -10.81 -31.09 23.80
N LEU A 212 -9.94 -31.86 24.44
CA LEU A 212 -9.17 -32.90 23.75
C LEU A 212 -9.40 -34.23 24.45
N ASP A 213 -10.19 -35.09 23.81
CA ASP A 213 -10.46 -36.47 24.24
C ASP A 213 -9.22 -37.33 23.98
N PRO A 214 -8.54 -37.86 25.04
CA PRO A 214 -7.34 -38.67 24.89
C PRO A 214 -7.57 -40.01 24.19
N ARG A 215 -8.81 -40.38 23.87
CA ARG A 215 -9.16 -41.60 23.12
C ARG A 215 -9.24 -41.43 21.61
N ARG A 216 -9.03 -40.21 21.08
CA ARG A 216 -9.07 -39.89 19.63
C ARG A 216 -7.72 -39.46 19.04
N LEU A 217 -6.60 -39.89 19.60
CA LEU A 217 -5.30 -39.76 18.94
C LEU A 217 -5.17 -40.84 17.85
N PRO A 218 -4.84 -40.49 16.60
CA PRO A 218 -4.57 -41.48 15.56
C PRO A 218 -3.35 -42.34 15.94
N ARG A 219 -3.50 -43.66 15.81
CA ARG A 219 -2.45 -44.65 16.07
C ARG A 219 -1.33 -44.54 15.02
N ALA A 220 -0.09 -44.58 15.53
CA ALA A 220 1.19 -44.87 14.87
C ALA A 220 1.86 -43.79 13.99
N LEU A 221 2.79 -43.04 14.60
CA LEU A 221 4.03 -42.64 13.93
C LEU A 221 5.00 -43.82 14.07
N HIS A 222 5.32 -44.49 12.96
CA HIS A 222 6.44 -45.44 12.91
C HIS A 222 7.75 -44.67 13.11
N LEU A 223 8.46 -44.94 14.20
CA LEU A 223 9.87 -44.60 14.32
C LEU A 223 10.68 -45.64 13.52
N PRO A 224 11.70 -45.24 12.74
CA PRO A 224 12.57 -46.20 12.07
C PRO A 224 13.34 -47.06 13.09
N GLU A 225 13.51 -48.35 12.79
CA GLU A 225 14.26 -49.29 13.62
C GLU A 225 15.72 -48.82 13.79
N GLY A 226 16.17 -48.72 15.05
CA GLY A 226 17.55 -48.36 15.42
C GLY A 226 17.73 -47.16 16.34
N LEU A 227 16.66 -46.42 16.69
CA LEU A 227 16.76 -45.28 17.60
C LEU A 227 16.54 -45.71 19.06
N HIS A 228 17.61 -45.95 19.82
CA HIS A 228 17.53 -46.12 21.27
C HIS A 228 17.39 -44.76 21.97
N LEU A 229 16.24 -44.52 22.60
CA LEU A 229 16.11 -43.44 23.59
C LEU A 229 16.88 -43.83 24.86
N PRO A 230 17.76 -42.96 25.40
CA PRO A 230 18.55 -43.28 26.59
C PRO A 230 17.66 -43.43 27.84
N ASP A 231 18.09 -44.30 28.75
CA ASP A 231 17.40 -44.58 30.02
C ASP A 231 17.20 -43.26 30.80
N PRO A 232 15.97 -42.94 31.25
CA PRO A 232 15.67 -41.70 31.95
C PRO A 232 16.47 -41.50 33.25
N ARG A 233 17.14 -42.53 33.77
CA ARG A 233 18.01 -42.45 34.94
C ARG A 233 19.42 -41.90 34.67
N HIS A 234 19.80 -41.71 33.40
CA HIS A 234 21.13 -41.22 33.01
C HIS A 234 21.12 -39.80 32.41
N LEU A 235 19.97 -39.11 32.40
CA LEU A 235 19.82 -37.75 31.84
C LEU A 235 20.46 -36.64 32.68
N SER A 236 20.86 -36.93 33.93
CA SER A 236 21.49 -35.94 34.84
C SER A 236 23.00 -35.78 34.63
N GLU A 237 23.70 -36.73 34.01
CA GLU A 237 25.15 -36.67 33.79
C GLU A 237 25.55 -35.98 32.47
N ALA A 238 24.67 -35.93 31.47
CA ALA A 238 24.94 -35.26 30.19
C ALA A 238 24.80 -33.72 30.21
N LEU A 239 24.42 -33.14 31.35
CA LEU A 239 24.18 -31.71 31.52
C LEU A 239 24.88 -31.15 32.77
N HIS A 240 26.19 -31.39 32.90
CA HIS A 240 27.02 -30.64 33.85
C HIS A 240 27.61 -29.39 33.18
N LEU A 241 27.00 -28.24 33.46
CA LEU A 241 27.58 -26.90 33.27
C LEU A 241 28.44 -26.54 34.49
N PRO A 242 29.69 -26.08 34.35
CA PRO A 242 30.41 -25.49 35.48
C PRO A 242 29.90 -24.07 35.76
N GLY A 243 29.69 -23.79 37.04
CA GLY A 243 29.13 -22.54 37.55
C GLY A 243 30.00 -21.31 37.27
N ALA A 244 29.34 -20.27 36.78
CA ALA A 244 29.73 -18.88 37.03
C ALA A 244 28.47 -18.14 37.45
N THR A 245 28.50 -17.52 38.63
CA THR A 245 27.52 -16.53 39.11
C THR A 245 27.63 -15.27 38.27
N HIS A 246 27.24 -15.35 37.01
CA HIS A 246 26.95 -14.20 36.18
C HIS A 246 25.43 -14.12 36.10
N ARG A 247 24.81 -13.08 36.69
CA ARG A 247 23.48 -12.69 36.22
C ARG A 247 23.65 -12.54 34.71
N PRO A 248 22.94 -13.29 33.85
CA PRO A 248 22.99 -13.01 32.44
C PRO A 248 22.49 -11.57 32.29
N GLY A 249 23.40 -10.65 31.98
CA GLY A 249 23.01 -9.38 31.38
C GLY A 249 22.10 -9.70 30.19
N PRO A 250 21.19 -8.79 29.81
CA PRO A 250 20.21 -9.07 28.77
C PRO A 250 20.94 -9.70 27.59
N VAL A 251 20.58 -10.94 27.27
CA VAL A 251 21.11 -11.65 26.11
C VAL A 251 20.87 -10.72 24.93
N ARG A 252 21.95 -10.10 24.40
CA ARG A 252 21.85 -9.30 23.19
C ARG A 252 21.35 -10.27 22.13
N ARG A 253 20.05 -10.19 21.80
CA ARG A 253 19.57 -10.64 20.49
C ARG A 253 20.57 -10.07 19.50
N ALA A 254 21.13 -10.87 18.59
CA ALA A 254 21.84 -10.33 17.43
C ALA A 254 21.00 -9.15 16.92
N GLY A 255 21.56 -7.95 16.99
CA GLY A 255 20.77 -6.72 17.11
C GLY A 255 19.80 -6.62 15.94
N LEU A 256 18.51 -6.39 16.22
CA LEU A 256 17.59 -6.00 15.15
C LEU A 256 18.21 -4.80 14.41
N PRO A 257 18.12 -4.74 13.07
CA PRO A 257 18.77 -3.70 12.28
C PRO A 257 18.49 -2.29 12.80
N GLY A 258 19.54 -1.46 12.84
CA GLY A 258 19.43 -0.05 13.20
C GLY A 258 18.74 0.77 12.10
N PRO A 259 18.36 2.03 12.38
CA PRO A 259 17.66 2.87 11.42
C PRO A 259 18.46 3.15 10.13
N ASP A 260 19.79 3.22 10.21
CA ASP A 260 20.65 3.41 9.02
C ASP A 260 20.59 2.19 8.08
N GLU A 261 20.68 0.97 8.63
CA GLU A 261 20.54 -0.27 7.85
C GLU A 261 19.14 -0.38 7.19
N VAL A 262 18.10 0.04 7.92
CA VAL A 262 16.73 0.08 7.41
C VAL A 262 16.58 1.13 6.29
N ALA A 263 17.17 2.31 6.45
CA ALA A 263 17.17 3.36 5.43
C ALA A 263 17.94 2.94 4.17
N GLU A 264 19.11 2.31 4.33
CA GLU A 264 19.88 1.77 3.21
C GLU A 264 19.12 0.65 2.48
N ALA A 265 18.41 -0.22 3.19
CA ALA A 265 17.56 -1.23 2.57
C ALA A 265 16.44 -0.61 1.71
N ALA A 266 15.84 0.49 2.16
CA ALA A 266 14.87 1.24 1.37
C ALA A 266 15.51 1.88 0.13
N ARG A 267 16.67 2.54 0.27
CA ARG A 267 17.39 3.15 -0.86
C ARG A 267 17.78 2.10 -1.91
N ALA A 268 18.34 0.98 -1.47
CA ALA A 268 18.71 -0.12 -2.35
C ALA A 268 17.50 -0.71 -3.08
N ALA A 269 16.37 -0.92 -2.38
CA ALA A 269 15.13 -1.36 -3.01
C ALA A 269 14.62 -0.37 -4.06
N ALA A 270 14.57 0.93 -3.71
CA ALA A 270 14.11 1.97 -4.61
C ALA A 270 14.99 2.07 -5.87
N ALA A 271 16.31 1.99 -5.70
CA ALA A 271 17.28 2.05 -6.79
C ALA A 271 17.23 0.82 -7.71
N ALA A 272 16.85 -0.35 -7.18
CA ALA A 272 16.74 -1.59 -7.94
C ALA A 272 15.37 -1.75 -8.61
N ALA A 273 14.31 -1.18 -8.03
CA ALA A 273 12.98 -1.20 -8.62
C ALA A 273 12.91 -0.40 -9.91
N ARG A 274 12.07 -0.85 -10.85
CA ARG A 274 11.83 -0.18 -12.13
C ARG A 274 10.34 0.00 -12.33
N VAL A 275 9.96 1.16 -12.86
CA VAL A 275 8.58 1.49 -13.21
C VAL A 275 8.52 1.94 -14.66
N TRP A 276 7.61 1.35 -15.42
CA TRP A 276 7.23 1.82 -16.74
C TRP A 276 5.75 2.04 -16.79
N PHE A 277 5.31 3.03 -17.56
CA PHE A 277 3.90 3.33 -17.67
C PHE A 277 3.52 3.96 -19.00
N LEU A 278 2.26 3.79 -19.33
CA LEU A 278 1.60 4.33 -20.51
C LEU A 278 0.57 5.36 -20.06
N VAL A 279 0.35 6.34 -20.92
CA VAL A 279 -0.69 7.35 -20.78
C VAL A 279 -1.39 7.56 -22.11
N ASP A 280 -2.66 7.98 -22.06
CA ASP A 280 -3.38 8.39 -23.27
C ASP A 280 -2.98 9.79 -23.75
N SER A 281 -2.42 10.63 -22.89
CA SER A 281 -1.92 11.96 -23.24
C SER A 281 -0.82 12.41 -22.29
N LEU A 282 0.18 13.14 -22.80
CA LEU A 282 1.20 13.78 -21.99
C LEU A 282 0.72 15.08 -21.33
N GLU A 283 -0.48 15.56 -21.66
CA GLU A 283 -0.99 16.86 -21.22
C GLU A 283 -1.05 17.00 -19.70
N HIS A 284 -1.53 15.97 -18.99
CA HIS A 284 -1.62 15.98 -17.52
C HIS A 284 -0.23 16.14 -16.87
N LEU A 285 0.76 15.39 -17.36
CA LEU A 285 2.14 15.44 -16.87
C LEU A 285 2.80 16.79 -17.18
N ARG A 286 2.51 17.37 -18.34
CA ARG A 286 2.99 18.70 -18.75
C ARG A 286 2.36 19.81 -17.91
N ARG A 287 1.03 19.82 -17.78
CA ARG A 287 0.29 20.82 -16.99
C ARG A 287 0.67 20.74 -15.51
N GLY A 288 0.94 19.53 -15.02
CA GLY A 288 1.50 19.30 -13.70
C GLY A 288 2.97 19.70 -13.58
N GLY A 289 3.73 19.88 -14.66
CA GLY A 289 5.17 20.15 -14.58
C GLY A 289 6.02 18.97 -14.11
N ARG A 290 5.49 17.74 -14.18
CA ARG A 290 6.18 16.51 -13.74
C ARG A 290 6.90 15.80 -14.89
N LEU A 291 6.68 16.25 -16.14
CA LEU A 291 7.42 15.79 -17.31
C LEU A 291 8.72 16.57 -17.44
N SER A 292 9.86 15.88 -17.50
CA SER A 292 11.17 16.52 -17.69
C SER A 292 11.23 17.40 -18.95
N SER A 293 12.00 18.49 -18.92
CA SER A 293 12.05 19.48 -20.01
C SER A 293 12.35 18.89 -21.40
N PRO A 294 13.28 17.93 -21.58
CA PRO A 294 13.48 17.28 -22.87
C PRO A 294 12.27 16.45 -23.34
N ALA A 295 11.56 15.82 -22.40
CA ALA A 295 10.34 15.07 -22.68
C ALA A 295 9.13 15.99 -22.93
N ALA A 296 9.11 17.19 -22.36
CA ALA A 296 8.10 18.21 -22.62
C ALA A 296 8.25 18.89 -23.99
N ALA A 297 9.42 18.82 -24.63
CA ALA A 297 9.61 19.32 -26.00
C ALA A 297 8.90 18.47 -27.08
N LEU A 298 8.42 17.27 -26.73
CA LEU A 298 7.70 16.35 -27.63
C LEU A 298 6.25 16.76 -27.98
N GLY A 299 5.86 18.00 -27.65
CA GLY A 299 4.48 18.50 -27.61
C GLY A 299 3.70 18.57 -28.91
N THR A 300 4.25 18.14 -30.04
CA THR A 300 3.62 18.25 -31.36
C THR A 300 3.19 16.92 -31.96
N VAL A 301 3.52 15.77 -31.36
CA VAL A 301 3.21 14.46 -31.97
C VAL A 301 1.82 14.00 -31.53
N LEU A 302 0.79 14.52 -32.17
CA LEU A 302 -0.57 14.02 -32.07
C LEU A 302 -0.61 12.50 -32.36
N GLY A 303 -1.31 11.74 -31.52
CA GLY A 303 -1.50 10.30 -31.71
C GLY A 303 -0.35 9.39 -31.23
N MET A 304 0.63 9.89 -30.48
CA MET A 304 1.60 9.01 -29.79
C MET A 304 1.09 8.46 -28.45
N ARG A 305 1.59 7.28 -28.08
CA ARG A 305 1.37 6.54 -26.83
C ARG A 305 2.72 6.16 -26.23
N PRO A 306 3.51 7.14 -25.76
CA PRO A 306 4.89 6.89 -25.35
C PRO A 306 4.96 5.95 -24.15
N LEU A 307 6.01 5.14 -24.11
CA LEU A 307 6.42 4.44 -22.92
C LEU A 307 7.22 5.41 -22.05
N LEU A 308 6.74 5.63 -20.83
CA LEU A 308 7.34 6.50 -19.83
C LEU A 308 8.02 5.68 -18.74
N THR A 309 8.98 6.29 -18.06
CA THR A 309 9.63 5.73 -16.87
C THR A 309 10.05 6.85 -15.92
N VAL A 310 10.50 6.47 -14.73
CA VAL A 310 11.15 7.38 -13.79
C VAL A 310 12.66 7.15 -13.84
N ALA A 311 13.41 8.19 -14.21
CA ALA A 311 14.86 8.20 -14.22
C ALA A 311 15.34 9.41 -13.42
N ASP A 312 16.25 9.17 -12.48
CA ASP A 312 16.77 10.22 -11.59
C ASP A 312 15.68 11.03 -10.87
N GLY A 313 14.62 10.34 -10.44
CA GLY A 313 13.48 10.98 -9.77
C GLY A 313 12.51 11.69 -10.71
N ARG A 314 12.82 11.82 -12.00
CA ARG A 314 12.00 12.57 -12.97
C ARG A 314 11.27 11.65 -13.94
N VAL A 315 10.09 12.07 -14.40
CA VAL A 315 9.42 11.37 -15.50
C VAL A 315 10.11 11.70 -16.83
N VAL A 316 10.50 10.65 -17.54
CA VAL A 316 11.15 10.72 -18.85
C VAL A 316 10.44 9.80 -19.86
N VAL A 317 10.60 10.11 -21.15
CA VAL A 317 10.13 9.23 -22.24
C VAL A 317 11.20 8.18 -22.49
N ALA A 318 10.88 6.92 -22.19
CA ALA A 318 11.76 5.78 -22.47
C ALA A 318 11.71 5.42 -23.95
N GLU A 319 10.52 5.40 -24.55
CA GLU A 319 10.34 5.02 -25.95
C GLU A 319 9.13 5.72 -26.57
N LYS A 320 9.27 6.13 -27.84
CA LYS A 320 8.17 6.75 -28.60
C LYS A 320 7.42 5.67 -29.36
N ILE A 321 6.16 5.46 -28.99
CA ILE A 321 5.30 4.45 -29.61
C ILE A 321 4.04 5.12 -30.15
N ARG A 322 3.47 4.59 -31.23
CA ARG A 322 2.29 5.16 -31.90
C ARG A 322 0.97 4.55 -31.42
N THR A 323 0.84 3.23 -31.47
CA THR A 323 -0.45 2.56 -31.21
C THR A 323 -0.56 2.02 -29.79
N ARG A 324 -1.78 1.99 -29.24
CA ARG A 324 -2.06 1.40 -27.92
C ARG A 324 -1.62 -0.07 -27.84
N ARG A 325 -1.87 -0.87 -28.90
CA ARG A 325 -1.46 -2.29 -28.97
C ARG A 325 0.06 -2.44 -28.87
N ALA A 326 0.82 -1.69 -29.67
CA ALA A 326 2.28 -1.74 -29.64
C ALA A 326 2.81 -1.25 -28.28
N ALA A 327 2.22 -0.21 -27.71
CA ALA A 327 2.62 0.32 -26.41
C ALA A 327 2.42 -0.70 -25.28
N ARG A 328 1.28 -1.39 -25.24
CA ARG A 328 0.99 -2.45 -24.26
C ARG A 328 1.93 -3.65 -24.42
N ALA A 329 2.14 -4.11 -25.65
CA ALA A 329 3.09 -5.20 -25.93
C ALA A 329 4.52 -4.82 -25.51
N ARG A 330 4.90 -3.57 -25.74
CA ARG A 330 6.22 -3.07 -25.34
C ARG A 330 6.36 -2.94 -23.83
N LEU A 331 5.33 -2.44 -23.13
CA LEU A 331 5.29 -2.37 -21.66
C LEU A 331 5.49 -3.76 -21.03
N GLU A 332 4.81 -4.77 -21.56
CA GLU A 332 4.97 -6.17 -21.14
C GLU A 332 6.40 -6.67 -21.39
N ALA A 333 6.92 -6.45 -22.60
CA ALA A 333 8.27 -6.91 -22.97
C ALA A 333 9.38 -6.28 -22.11
N VAL A 334 9.31 -4.97 -21.81
CA VAL A 334 10.34 -4.34 -20.96
C VAL A 334 10.26 -4.82 -19.51
N ALA A 335 9.06 -5.11 -19.00
CA ALA A 335 8.87 -5.64 -17.66
C ALA A 335 9.46 -7.06 -17.54
N VAL A 336 9.18 -7.93 -18.51
CA VAL A 336 9.73 -9.30 -18.54
C VAL A 336 11.26 -9.25 -18.62
N ALA A 337 11.82 -8.47 -19.55
CA ALA A 337 13.27 -8.35 -19.70
C ALA A 337 13.98 -7.77 -18.47
N ALA A 338 13.30 -6.91 -17.70
CA ALA A 338 13.83 -6.39 -16.45
C ALA A 338 13.80 -7.45 -15.34
N ALA A 339 12.74 -8.25 -15.28
CA ALA A 339 12.59 -9.31 -14.29
C ALA A 339 13.60 -10.45 -14.50
N GLU A 340 13.99 -10.74 -15.75
CA GLU A 340 14.99 -11.77 -16.07
C GLU A 340 16.39 -11.50 -15.48
N ARG A 341 16.66 -10.27 -15.04
CA ARG A 341 17.93 -9.88 -14.39
C ARG A 341 18.00 -10.30 -12.93
N HIS A 342 16.93 -10.82 -12.37
CA HIS A 342 16.81 -11.19 -10.98
C HIS A 342 16.29 -12.62 -10.87
N GLU A 343 16.76 -13.34 -9.84
CA GLU A 343 16.27 -14.71 -9.57
C GLU A 343 14.78 -14.69 -9.24
N ARG A 344 14.35 -13.68 -8.49
CA ARG A 344 12.99 -13.50 -8.00
C ARG A 344 12.57 -12.04 -8.04
N VAL A 345 11.32 -11.79 -8.42
CA VAL A 345 10.74 -10.45 -8.48
C VAL A 345 9.33 -10.38 -7.91
N LEU A 346 9.02 -9.20 -7.40
CA LEU A 346 7.67 -8.70 -7.18
C LEU A 346 7.26 -7.89 -8.41
N VAL A 347 6.08 -8.19 -8.94
CA VAL A 347 5.48 -7.44 -10.05
C VAL A 347 4.23 -6.73 -9.56
N ALA A 348 4.11 -5.44 -9.83
CA ALA A 348 2.85 -4.72 -9.62
C ALA A 348 2.36 -4.14 -10.95
N VAL A 349 1.09 -4.35 -11.26
CA VAL A 349 0.41 -3.71 -12.39
C VAL A 349 -0.57 -2.69 -11.84
N HIS A 350 -0.35 -1.42 -12.18
CA HIS A 350 -1.24 -0.33 -11.80
C HIS A 350 -2.11 0.12 -12.96
N HIS A 351 -3.32 0.56 -12.65
CA HIS A 351 -4.19 1.20 -13.63
C HIS A 351 -4.92 2.39 -13.05
N LEU A 352 -5.54 3.19 -13.92
CA LEU A 352 -6.57 4.14 -13.55
C LEU A 352 -7.83 3.89 -14.39
N GLY A 353 -8.84 3.27 -13.77
CA GLY A 353 -10.12 2.97 -14.42
C GLY A 353 -10.12 1.83 -15.46
N GLU A 354 -9.09 0.97 -15.48
CA GLU A 354 -8.93 -0.14 -16.45
C GLU A 354 -8.52 -1.47 -15.76
N PRO A 355 -9.29 -1.98 -14.77
CA PRO A 355 -8.89 -3.14 -13.97
C PRO A 355 -8.77 -4.45 -14.75
N GLU A 356 -9.61 -4.66 -15.76
CA GLU A 356 -9.59 -5.87 -16.60
C GLU A 356 -8.30 -5.90 -17.44
N VAL A 357 -7.95 -4.78 -18.07
CA VAL A 357 -6.71 -4.65 -18.86
C VAL A 357 -5.47 -4.90 -18.00
N ALA A 358 -5.47 -4.38 -16.77
CA ALA A 358 -4.38 -4.58 -15.83
C ALA A 358 -4.27 -6.05 -15.40
N SER A 359 -5.41 -6.70 -15.13
CA SER A 359 -5.47 -8.10 -14.73
C SER A 359 -4.99 -9.03 -15.85
N GLU A 360 -5.39 -8.77 -17.10
CA GLU A 360 -4.90 -9.51 -18.25
C GLU A 360 -3.39 -9.35 -18.46
N MET A 361 -2.85 -8.13 -18.30
CA MET A 361 -1.41 -7.87 -18.41
C MET A 361 -0.65 -8.56 -17.28
N ALA A 362 -1.15 -8.48 -16.04
CA ALA A 362 -0.60 -9.17 -14.89
C ALA A 362 -0.53 -10.69 -15.13
N ALA A 363 -1.59 -11.29 -15.66
CA ALA A 363 -1.63 -12.71 -15.99
C ALA A 363 -0.61 -13.10 -17.07
N ARG A 364 -0.46 -12.30 -18.13
CA ARG A 364 0.55 -12.55 -19.19
C ARG A 364 1.98 -12.46 -18.65
N ILE A 365 2.28 -11.43 -17.85
CA ILE A 365 3.60 -11.27 -17.23
C ILE A 365 3.88 -12.43 -16.26
N ALA A 366 2.92 -12.79 -15.42
CA ALA A 366 3.08 -13.92 -14.50
C ALA A 366 3.34 -15.24 -15.25
N ALA A 367 2.61 -15.49 -16.33
CA ALA A 367 2.82 -16.67 -17.18
C ALA A 367 4.20 -16.68 -17.83
N ALA A 368 4.68 -15.53 -18.33
CA ALA A 368 6.00 -15.40 -18.93
C ALA A 368 7.15 -15.58 -17.92
N LEU A 369 6.97 -15.12 -16.68
CA LEU A 369 7.98 -15.20 -15.63
C LEU A 369 7.99 -16.54 -14.88
N GLY A 370 6.86 -17.25 -14.86
CA GLY A 370 6.71 -18.51 -14.14
C GLY A 370 7.13 -18.37 -12.65
N PRO A 371 7.97 -19.28 -12.11
CA PRO A 371 8.42 -19.24 -10.72
C PRO A 371 9.21 -18.00 -10.31
N ARG A 372 9.75 -17.22 -11.27
CA ARG A 372 10.48 -15.97 -10.95
C ARG A 372 9.56 -14.90 -10.37
N ALA A 373 8.28 -14.90 -10.76
CA ALA A 373 7.28 -14.01 -10.17
C ALA A 373 6.84 -14.57 -8.82
N CYS A 374 7.44 -14.06 -7.74
CA CYS A 374 7.04 -14.43 -6.38
C CYS A 374 5.62 -13.96 -6.07
N GLU A 375 5.27 -12.81 -6.63
CA GLU A 375 3.95 -12.23 -6.53
C GLU A 375 3.69 -11.25 -7.66
N THR A 376 2.46 -11.30 -8.17
CA THR A 376 1.93 -10.30 -9.08
C THR A 376 0.72 -9.66 -8.40
N VAL A 377 0.77 -8.35 -8.17
CA VAL A 377 -0.34 -7.58 -7.59
C VAL A 377 -0.93 -6.66 -8.64
N THR A 378 -2.25 -6.57 -8.69
CA THR A 378 -2.98 -5.58 -9.49
C THR A 378 -3.60 -4.57 -8.52
N SER A 379 -3.43 -3.29 -8.79
CA SER A 379 -4.00 -2.23 -7.95
C SER A 379 -4.30 -0.96 -8.74
N ASP A 380 -5.21 -0.14 -8.22
CA ASP A 380 -5.37 1.22 -8.74
C ASP A 380 -4.11 2.05 -8.41
N ALA A 381 -3.72 2.96 -9.30
CA ALA A 381 -2.56 3.83 -9.10
C ALA A 381 -2.76 4.87 -8.00
N GLY A 382 -4.00 5.08 -7.53
CA GLY A 382 -4.32 6.10 -6.57
C GLY A 382 -4.66 7.44 -7.23
N ALA A 383 -5.38 8.27 -6.48
CA ALA A 383 -5.91 9.51 -7.00
C ALA A 383 -4.81 10.57 -7.23
N VAL A 384 -3.74 10.55 -6.45
CA VAL A 384 -2.65 11.53 -6.54
C VAL A 384 -1.81 11.28 -7.78
N LEU A 385 -1.42 10.03 -8.04
CA LEU A 385 -0.74 9.68 -9.28
C LEU A 385 -1.67 9.88 -10.47
N GLY A 386 -2.93 9.45 -10.36
CA GLY A 386 -3.93 9.62 -11.42
C GLY A 386 -4.17 11.07 -11.82
N ALA A 387 -4.11 12.02 -10.88
CA ALA A 387 -4.29 13.45 -11.14
C ALA A 387 -3.20 14.03 -12.08
N HIS A 388 -1.97 13.52 -12.01
CA HIS A 388 -0.84 13.99 -12.85
C HIS A 388 -0.66 13.19 -14.12
N VAL A 389 -1.06 11.92 -14.11
CA VAL A 389 -0.81 11.00 -15.22
C VAL A 389 -2.02 10.95 -16.17
N GLY A 390 -3.23 11.15 -15.63
CA GLY A 390 -4.48 11.19 -16.37
C GLY A 390 -5.10 9.81 -16.63
N PRO A 391 -6.30 9.79 -17.24
CA PRO A 391 -6.99 8.55 -17.63
C PRO A 391 -6.17 7.71 -18.63
N GLY A 392 -6.39 6.40 -18.62
CA GLY A 392 -5.66 5.47 -19.48
C GLY A 392 -4.27 5.11 -18.97
N LEU A 393 -3.95 5.47 -17.72
CA LEU A 393 -2.77 5.00 -17.02
C LEU A 393 -2.77 3.47 -16.94
N LEU A 394 -1.70 2.87 -17.43
CA LEU A 394 -1.33 1.48 -17.20
C LEU A 394 0.17 1.43 -16.89
N ALA A 395 0.54 0.94 -15.71
CA ALA A 395 1.93 0.88 -15.28
C ALA A 395 2.31 -0.54 -14.88
N VAL A 396 3.58 -0.89 -15.09
CA VAL A 396 4.19 -2.10 -14.54
C VAL A 396 5.40 -1.71 -13.72
N VAL A 397 5.44 -2.19 -12.50
CA VAL A 397 6.60 -2.13 -11.61
C VAL A 397 7.21 -3.52 -11.51
N VAL A 398 8.53 -3.58 -11.61
CA VAL A 398 9.32 -4.77 -11.33
C VAL A 398 10.30 -4.41 -10.22
N ALA A 399 10.24 -5.13 -9.11
CA ALA A 399 11.17 -4.96 -7.99
C ALA A 399 11.80 -6.30 -7.62
N PRO A 400 13.12 -6.36 -7.34
CA PRO A 400 13.73 -7.58 -6.84
C PRO A 400 13.08 -8.02 -5.53
N ALA A 401 12.75 -9.31 -5.45
CA ALA A 401 12.08 -9.89 -4.29
C ALA A 401 13.04 -9.98 -3.13
#